data_AF-A0AAW1JHW1-F1
#
_entry.id   AF-A0AAW1JHW1-F1
#
_cell.length_a   1.000
_cell.length_b   1.000
_cell.length_c   1.000
_cell.angle_alpha   90.00
_cell.angle_beta   90.00
_cell.angle_gamma   90.00
#
_symmetry.space_group_name_H-M   'P 1'
#
loop_
_entity.id
_entity.type
_entity.pdbx_description
1 polymer ?
#
loop_
_entity_poly.entity_id
_entity_poly.type
_entity_poly.pdbx_seq_one_letter_code
_entity_poly.pdbx_strand_id
1 'polypeptide(L)'
;MTLLGTEHRDNVEEVPTEVDHVKRATCFSKLYRDVQGRLQKAYERATCFSKLYRDVQGRLQKAYEKSKDRYNLRHRPLTFFPNQVVWRKNFVLSDAAKYFTAKLADKYVGPV
;
A
#
# COMPACT_ATOMS: atom_id res chain seq x y z
N MET A 1 2.06 89.27 32.86
CA MET A 1 1.54 88.13 33.66
C MET A 1 0.16 87.82 33.11
N THR A 2 -0.21 86.66 32.59
CA THR A 2 0.43 85.33 32.46
C THR A 2 -0.54 84.46 31.62
N LEU A 3 0.02 83.65 30.71
CA LEU A 3 -0.35 82.25 30.34
C LEU A 3 -1.74 82.01 29.69
N LEU A 4 -1.83 81.59 28.41
CA LEU A 4 -1.58 80.27 27.79
C LEU A 4 -2.68 79.21 28.02
N GLY A 5 -3.19 78.67 26.90
CA GLY A 5 -3.88 77.38 26.80
C GLY A 5 -5.36 77.41 27.18
N THR A 6 -6.28 76.70 26.53
CA THR A 6 -6.13 75.40 25.89
C THR A 6 -7.24 75.18 24.85
N GLU A 7 -6.85 74.66 23.68
CA GLU A 7 -7.77 74.08 22.70
C GLU A 7 -8.48 72.89 23.36
N HIS A 8 -9.80 72.99 23.59
CA HIS A 8 -10.59 71.82 23.93
C HIS A 8 -10.86 71.06 22.63
N ARG A 9 -9.97 70.12 22.30
CA ARG A 9 -10.28 69.07 21.35
C ARG A 9 -11.31 68.18 22.01
N ASP A 10 -12.55 68.24 21.54
CA ASP A 10 -13.55 67.23 21.84
C ASP A 10 -12.97 65.88 21.44
N ASN A 11 -12.62 65.07 22.45
CA ASN A 11 -12.30 63.67 22.27
C ASN A 11 -13.58 62.99 21.80
N VAL A 12 -13.69 62.79 20.49
CA VAL A 12 -14.58 61.75 19.95
C VAL A 12 -13.99 60.44 20.45
N GLU A 13 -14.51 59.96 21.57
CA GLU A 13 -14.30 58.59 22.02
C GLU A 13 -14.89 57.70 20.92
N GLU A 14 -14.04 57.20 20.01
CA GLU A 14 -14.42 56.23 19.00
C GLU A 14 -14.87 54.94 19.72
N VAL A 15 -16.15 54.88 20.07
CA VAL A 15 -16.78 53.66 20.56
C VAL A 15 -16.71 52.65 19.41
N PRO A 16 -16.06 51.48 19.60
CA PRO A 16 -15.97 50.48 18.55
C PRO A 16 -17.38 50.10 18.11
N THR A 17 -17.73 50.46 16.87
CA THR A 17 -19.07 50.24 16.34
C THR A 17 -19.44 48.75 16.37
N GLU A 18 -20.65 48.47 16.85
CA GLU A 18 -21.30 47.15 16.96
C GLU A 18 -21.08 46.23 15.73
N VAL A 19 -20.92 46.85 14.56
CA VAL A 19 -20.62 46.23 13.26
C VAL A 19 -19.30 45.42 13.26
N ASP A 20 -18.29 45.82 14.02
CA ASP A 20 -16.97 45.17 14.05
C ASP A 20 -16.96 43.86 14.85
N HIS A 21 -17.81 43.75 15.88
CA HIS A 21 -17.98 42.52 16.65
C HIS A 21 -18.71 41.44 15.83
N VAL A 22 -19.73 41.82 15.06
CA VAL A 22 -20.47 40.91 14.17
C VAL A 22 -19.60 40.45 12.98
N LYS A 23 -18.76 41.34 12.42
CA LYS A 23 -17.79 40.99 11.37
C LYS A 23 -16.73 40.00 11.87
N ARG A 24 -16.22 40.16 13.10
CA ARG A 24 -15.28 39.18 13.71
C ARG A 24 -15.95 37.83 13.99
N ALA A 25 -17.18 37.83 14.50
CA ALA A 25 -17.94 36.59 14.77
C ALA A 25 -18.32 35.82 13.48
N THR A 26 -18.68 36.53 12.41
CA THR A 26 -18.97 35.93 11.10
C THR A 26 -17.71 35.46 10.36
N CYS A 27 -16.54 36.07 10.62
CA CYS A 27 -15.26 35.59 10.12
C CYS A 27 -14.80 34.29 10.83
N PHE A 28 -14.92 34.25 12.16
CA PHE A 28 -14.53 33.08 12.97
C PHE A 28 -15.36 31.83 12.64
N SER A 29 -16.68 31.98 12.51
CA SER A 29 -17.57 30.87 12.13
C SER A 29 -17.29 30.28 10.73
N LYS A 30 -16.90 31.12 9.76
CA LYS A 30 -16.47 30.67 8.42
C LYS A 30 -15.16 29.86 8.50
N LEU A 31 -14.18 30.36 9.25
CA LEU A 31 -12.91 29.65 9.48
C LEU A 31 -13.14 28.28 10.11
N TYR A 32 -14.00 28.19 11.13
CA TYR A 32 -14.33 26.90 11.75
C TYR A 32 -14.99 25.93 10.78
N ARG A 33 -15.92 26.40 9.94
CA ARG A 33 -16.58 25.57 8.92
C ARG A 33 -15.58 25.03 7.90
N ASP A 34 -14.65 25.85 7.45
CA ASP A 34 -13.63 25.46 6.48
C ASP A 34 -12.65 24.44 7.06
N VAL A 35 -12.20 24.63 8.30
CA VAL A 35 -11.33 23.68 9.01
C VAL A 35 -12.04 22.34 9.21
N GLN A 36 -13.30 22.35 9.62
CA GLN A 36 -14.11 21.13 9.75
C GLN A 36 -14.28 20.40 8.41
N GLY A 37 -14.54 21.14 7.33
CA GLY A 37 -14.63 20.56 5.99
C GLY A 37 -13.31 19.94 5.50
N ARG A 38 -12.15 20.51 5.87
CA ARG A 38 -10.84 19.95 5.55
C ARG A 38 -10.55 18.67 6.34
N LEU A 39 -10.86 18.66 7.64
CA LEU A 39 -10.71 17.48 8.50
C LEU A 39 -11.57 16.31 8.02
N GLN A 40 -12.82 16.58 7.65
CA GLN A 40 -13.73 15.58 7.14
C GLN A 40 -13.21 14.92 5.85
N LYS A 41 -12.73 15.72 4.89
CA LYS A 41 -12.11 15.21 3.66
C LYS A 41 -10.85 14.40 3.94
N ALA A 42 -10.04 14.81 4.92
CA ALA A 42 -8.85 14.07 5.32
C ALA A 42 -9.22 12.69 5.91
N TYR A 43 -10.25 12.64 6.75
CA TYR A 43 -10.76 11.40 7.33
C TYR A 43 -11.34 10.45 6.25
N GLU A 44 -12.11 10.97 5.31
CA GLU A 44 -12.63 10.21 4.17
C GLU A 44 -11.53 9.62 3.30
N ARG A 45 -10.45 10.37 3.06
CA ARG A 45 -9.27 9.85 2.34
C ARG A 45 -8.59 8.75 3.13
N ALA A 46 -8.33 8.96 4.42
CA ALA A 46 -7.66 7.97 5.27
C ALA A 46 -8.45 6.65 5.34
N THR A 47 -9.78 6.74 5.47
CA THR A 47 -10.66 5.56 5.47
C THR A 47 -10.69 4.85 4.11
N CYS A 48 -10.69 5.60 3.00
CA CYS A 48 -10.58 5.03 1.65
C CYS A 48 -9.26 4.26 1.48
N PHE A 49 -8.13 4.84 1.87
CA PHE A 49 -6.83 4.16 1.82
C PHE A 49 -6.79 2.90 2.68
N SER A 50 -7.37 2.95 3.89
CA SER A 50 -7.47 1.77 4.75
C SER A 50 -8.27 0.63 4.11
N LYS A 51 -9.38 0.96 3.42
CA LYS A 51 -10.19 -0.03 2.68
C LYS A 51 -9.42 -0.63 1.50
N LEU A 52 -8.75 0.21 0.70
CA LEU A 52 -7.93 -0.24 -0.43
C LEU A 52 -6.81 -1.18 0.04
N TYR A 53 -6.12 -0.81 1.12
CA TYR A 53 -5.08 -1.65 1.72
C TYR A 53 -5.61 -3.04 2.09
N ARG A 54 -6.77 -3.11 2.78
CA ARG A 54 -7.40 -4.39 3.15
C ARG A 54 -7.78 -5.24 1.94
N ASP A 55 -8.32 -4.61 0.89
CA ASP A 55 -8.67 -5.33 -0.35
C ASP A 55 -7.41 -5.89 -1.04
N VAL A 56 -6.37 -5.08 -1.19
CA VAL A 56 -5.09 -5.52 -1.75
C VAL A 56 -4.50 -6.67 -0.95
N GLN A 57 -4.48 -6.57 0.38
CA GLN A 57 -4.01 -7.64 1.27
C GLN A 57 -4.80 -8.94 1.06
N GLY A 58 -6.13 -8.86 1.00
CA GLY A 58 -6.98 -10.03 0.75
C GLY A 58 -6.74 -10.66 -0.63
N ARG A 59 -6.50 -9.86 -1.67
CA ARG A 59 -6.16 -10.35 -3.01
C ARG A 59 -4.80 -11.04 -3.04
N LEU A 60 -3.80 -10.48 -2.37
CA LEU A 60 -2.47 -11.09 -2.27
C LEU A 60 -2.53 -12.44 -1.58
N GLN A 61 -3.28 -12.55 -0.47
CA GLN A 61 -3.43 -13.81 0.25
C GLN A 61 -4.10 -14.89 -0.63
N LYS A 62 -5.21 -14.55 -1.31
CA LYS A 62 -5.87 -15.48 -2.24
C LYS A 62 -4.96 -15.91 -3.39
N ALA A 63 -4.18 -14.98 -3.94
CA ALA A 63 -3.22 -15.27 -5.01
C ALA A 63 -2.10 -16.20 -4.53
N TYR A 64 -1.61 -16.00 -3.31
CA TYR A 64 -0.65 -16.87 -2.66
C TYR A 64 -1.20 -18.27 -2.47
N GLU A 65 -2.38 -18.43 -1.86
CA GLU A 65 -3.02 -19.72 -1.62
C GLU A 65 -3.23 -20.50 -2.94
N LYS A 66 -3.79 -19.85 -3.96
CA LYS A 66 -3.98 -20.46 -5.29
C LYS A 66 -2.66 -20.88 -5.95
N SER A 67 -1.58 -20.14 -5.70
CA SER A 67 -0.26 -20.45 -6.25
C SER A 67 0.40 -21.57 -5.46
N LYS A 68 0.28 -21.57 -4.14
CA LYS A 68 0.73 -22.62 -3.22
C LYS A 68 0.08 -23.95 -3.58
N ASP A 69 -1.24 -24.00 -3.76
CA ASP A 69 -1.93 -25.25 -4.09
C ASP A 69 -1.43 -25.84 -5.41
N ARG A 70 -1.33 -25.00 -6.45
CA ARG A 70 -0.79 -25.42 -7.75
C ARG A 70 0.68 -25.84 -7.67
N TYR A 71 1.49 -25.13 -6.89
CA TYR A 71 2.92 -25.43 -6.73
C TYR A 71 3.13 -26.72 -5.93
N ASN A 72 2.40 -26.92 -4.84
CA ASN A 72 2.44 -28.12 -4.02
C ASN A 72 2.03 -29.36 -4.82
N LEU A 73 1.03 -29.23 -5.70
CA LEU A 73 0.62 -30.30 -6.61
C LEU A 73 1.65 -30.64 -7.69
N ARG A 74 2.68 -29.80 -7.94
CA ARG A 74 3.77 -30.13 -8.88
C ARG A 74 4.68 -31.24 -8.36
N HIS A 75 4.73 -31.44 -7.04
CA HIS A 75 5.49 -32.53 -6.45
C HIS A 75 4.55 -33.67 -6.08
N ARG A 76 4.76 -34.85 -6.66
CA ARG A 76 4.16 -36.07 -6.09
C ARG A 76 4.95 -36.40 -4.83
N PRO A 77 4.32 -36.47 -3.63
CA PRO A 77 5.01 -36.90 -2.43
C PRO A 77 5.41 -38.37 -2.61
N LEU A 78 6.68 -38.59 -2.95
CA LEU A 78 7.27 -39.90 -3.11
C LEU A 78 8.39 -40.01 -2.08
N THR A 79 8.18 -40.85 -1.08
CA THR A 79 9.16 -41.18 -0.05
C THR A 79 9.93 -42.41 -0.50
N PHE A 80 11.26 -42.35 -0.43
CA PHE A 80 12.13 -43.49 -0.75
C PHE A 80 12.73 -44.09 0.51
N PHE A 81 12.93 -45.39 0.50
CA PHE A 81 13.66 -46.11 1.55
C PHE A 81 15.08 -46.46 1.09
N PRO A 82 16.06 -46.57 2.00
CA PRO A 82 17.38 -47.09 1.67
C PRO A 82 17.26 -48.47 1.00
N ASN A 83 18.03 -48.70 -0.07
CA ASN A 83 18.00 -49.92 -0.91
C ASN A 83 16.70 -50.12 -1.72
N GLN A 84 15.84 -49.10 -1.82
CA GLN A 84 14.73 -49.15 -2.74
C GLN A 84 15.25 -49.00 -4.17
N VAL A 85 14.88 -49.97 -5.00
CA VAL A 85 15.21 -50.00 -6.41
C VAL A 85 14.52 -48.86 -7.14
N VAL A 86 15.29 -48.01 -7.82
CA VAL A 86 14.75 -46.84 -8.53
C VAL A 86 15.31 -46.71 -9.94
N TRP A 87 14.49 -46.16 -10.83
CA TRP A 87 14.92 -45.82 -12.18
C TRP A 87 15.52 -44.42 -12.23
N ARG A 88 16.76 -44.31 -12.68
CA ARG A 88 17.42 -43.01 -12.87
C ARG A 88 17.14 -42.48 -14.27
N LYS A 89 16.76 -41.21 -14.39
CA LYS A 89 16.63 -40.54 -15.70
C LYS A 89 17.99 -40.44 -16.37
N ASN A 90 18.05 -40.84 -17.64
CA ASN A 90 19.29 -40.82 -18.41
C ASN A 90 19.58 -39.39 -18.92
N PHE A 91 20.82 -38.93 -18.74
CA PHE A 91 21.30 -37.62 -19.22
C PHE A 91 22.62 -37.80 -19.96
N VAL A 92 22.56 -38.46 -21.10
CA VAL A 92 23.69 -38.72 -22.00
C VAL A 92 23.79 -37.67 -23.10
N LEU A 93 25.01 -37.35 -23.52
CA LEU A 93 25.29 -36.45 -24.64
C LEU A 93 25.52 -37.27 -25.91
N SER A 94 25.11 -36.74 -27.07
CA SER A 94 25.43 -37.35 -28.36
C SER A 94 26.93 -37.32 -28.61
N ASP A 95 27.46 -38.36 -29.25
CA ASP A 95 28.87 -38.48 -29.58
C ASP A 95 29.00 -39.01 -31.01
N ALA A 96 29.41 -38.12 -31.92
CA ALA A 96 29.54 -38.44 -33.34
C ALA A 96 30.66 -39.46 -33.61
N ALA A 97 31.74 -39.43 -32.84
CA ALA A 97 32.86 -40.35 -33.02
C ALA A 97 32.46 -41.80 -32.69
N LYS A 98 31.48 -41.97 -31.80
CA LYS A 98 30.91 -43.27 -31.42
C LYS A 98 29.62 -43.62 -32.16
N TYR A 99 29.24 -42.82 -33.16
CA TYR A 99 27.95 -42.94 -33.86
C TYR A 99 26.74 -42.98 -32.90
N PHE A 100 26.84 -42.29 -31.77
CA PHE A 100 25.85 -42.32 -30.71
C PHE A 100 25.00 -41.04 -30.72
N THR A 101 23.68 -41.20 -30.68
CA THR A 101 22.73 -40.08 -30.64
C THR A 101 21.92 -40.15 -29.36
N ALA A 102 22.01 -39.14 -28.50
CA ALA A 102 21.27 -39.07 -27.24
C ALA A 102 19.74 -39.09 -27.43
N LYS A 103 19.25 -38.66 -28.61
CA LYS A 103 17.84 -38.72 -28.99
C LYS A 103 17.28 -40.14 -29.08
N LEU A 104 18.13 -41.11 -29.43
CA LEU A 104 17.77 -42.52 -29.59
C LEU A 104 18.14 -43.36 -28.35
N ALA A 105 18.77 -42.74 -27.35
CA ALA A 105 19.14 -43.43 -26.12
C ALA A 105 17.93 -43.66 -25.22
N ASP A 106 18.00 -44.70 -24.39
CA ASP A 106 16.95 -44.99 -23.41
C ASP A 106 16.77 -43.83 -22.44
N LYS A 107 15.50 -43.52 -22.15
CA LYS A 107 15.11 -42.39 -21.30
C LYS A 107 15.44 -42.60 -19.82
N TYR A 108 15.48 -43.85 -19.37
CA TYR A 108 15.78 -44.24 -18.01
C TYR A 108 16.79 -45.40 -18.04
N VAL A 109 17.68 -45.44 -17.05
CA VAL A 109 18.69 -46.50 -16.92
C VAL A 109 18.49 -47.20 -15.61
N GLY A 110 18.27 -48.52 -15.73
CA GLY A 110 18.34 -49.51 -14.67
C GLY A 110 17.33 -49.37 -13.52
N PRO A 111 17.07 -50.47 -12.83
CA PRO A 111 16.84 -50.44 -11.40
C PRO A 111 18.19 -50.28 -10.67
N VAL A 112 18.46 -49.10 -10.10
CA VAL A 112 19.65 -48.79 -9.28
C VAL A 112 19.31 -48.93 -7.80
#